data_AF-E3Q506-F1
#
_entry.id   AF-E3Q506-F1
#
_cell.length_a   1.000
_cell.length_b   1.000
_cell.length_c   1.000
_cell.angle_alpha   90.00
_cell.angle_beta   90.00
_cell.angle_gamma   90.00
#
_symmetry.space_group_name_H-M   'P 1'
#
loop_
_entity.id
_entity.type
_entity.pdbx_description
1 polymer ?
#
loop_
_entity_poly.entity_id
_entity_poly.type
_entity_poly.pdbx_seq_one_letter_code
_entity_poly.pdbx_strand_id
1 'polypeptide(L)'
;MMPWQREALDGGVSYADLGSETETETAPRKRPARFVLNKTCTCLLLILFVLGMTVLYSTLHAAVLQCYASSIGRPRIDLSGYLCAPNGASVEVATQRGCDWDPISFHWYPRERVQDPDNQELIRGFLEAGPWHRFYDAEGTVEVDPDNRVLTTLWLSKREHVVHCMYTLRQTHLWLAKGFDPPFNYSHTIHCTSYLTNIILESPVPDMDKLTVHAVPYPPDWQIVSAYPYMVPKPRLGLCN
;
A
#
# COMPACT_ATOMS: atom_id res chain seq x y z
N MET A 1 -13.81 -23.12 -29.34
CA MET A 1 -14.88 -22.38 -30.02
C MET A 1 -16.14 -23.25 -29.97
N MET A 2 -17.03 -23.01 -29.01
CA MET A 2 -18.34 -23.66 -28.82
C MET A 2 -19.16 -22.75 -27.89
N PRO A 3 -20.48 -22.58 -28.08
CA PRO A 3 -21.28 -21.58 -27.38
C PRO A 3 -21.99 -22.15 -26.14
N TRP A 4 -22.44 -21.27 -25.24
CA TRP A 4 -23.46 -21.59 -24.23
C TRP A 4 -24.54 -20.51 -24.17
N GLN A 5 -25.79 -20.94 -24.15
CA GLN A 5 -27.00 -20.12 -24.26
C GLN A 5 -27.55 -19.70 -22.89
N ARG A 6 -28.49 -18.74 -22.91
CA ARG A 6 -29.35 -18.36 -21.77
C ARG A 6 -30.71 -19.05 -21.88
N GLU A 7 -31.15 -19.65 -20.79
CA GLU A 7 -32.56 -19.90 -20.41
C GLU A 7 -32.64 -19.55 -18.90
N ALA A 8 -33.55 -18.71 -18.39
CA ALA A 8 -35.01 -18.64 -18.49
C ALA A 8 -35.73 -19.62 -17.55
N LEU A 9 -36.27 -19.10 -16.44
CA LEU A 9 -37.20 -19.79 -15.54
C LEU A 9 -38.22 -18.77 -14.99
N ASP A 10 -39.38 -18.67 -15.65
CA ASP A 10 -40.59 -18.06 -15.09
C ASP A 10 -41.54 -19.17 -14.64
N GLY A 11 -41.99 -19.12 -13.38
CA GLY A 11 -42.96 -20.06 -12.82
C GLY A 11 -44.32 -19.38 -12.59
N GLY A 12 -45.33 -19.78 -13.35
CA GLY A 12 -46.71 -19.27 -13.21
C GLY A 12 -47.56 -20.09 -12.23
N VAL A 13 -48.65 -19.47 -11.74
CA VAL A 13 -49.77 -20.15 -11.06
C VAL A 13 -51.10 -19.54 -11.53
N SER A 14 -52.16 -20.35 -11.55
CA SER A 14 -53.53 -20.07 -12.01
C SER A 14 -54.55 -20.65 -11.00
N TYR A 15 -55.88 -20.57 -11.11
CA TYR A 15 -56.78 -20.20 -12.21
C TYR A 15 -58.18 -19.83 -11.64
N ALA A 16 -59.09 -19.30 -12.50
CA ALA A 16 -60.56 -19.42 -12.35
C ALA A 16 -61.25 -18.61 -11.20
N ASP A 17 -62.56 -18.26 -11.23
CA ASP A 17 -63.58 -18.44 -12.28
C ASP A 17 -64.85 -17.56 -12.12
N LEU A 18 -65.70 -17.56 -13.17
CA LEU A 18 -67.19 -17.49 -13.20
C LEU A 18 -68.04 -16.26 -12.79
N GLY A 19 -68.81 -15.76 -13.79
CA GLY A 19 -70.26 -15.43 -13.73
C GLY A 19 -70.71 -14.08 -13.11
N SER A 20 -71.92 -13.55 -13.37
CA SER A 20 -72.86 -13.67 -14.50
C SER A 20 -73.78 -12.43 -14.53
N GLU A 21 -74.62 -12.25 -15.56
CA GLU A 21 -75.52 -11.10 -15.75
C GLU A 21 -76.73 -11.10 -14.79
N THR A 22 -77.28 -9.92 -14.45
CA THR A 22 -78.73 -9.56 -14.60
C THR A 22 -79.06 -8.15 -14.03
N GLU A 23 -80.08 -7.52 -14.59
CA GLU A 23 -80.64 -6.21 -14.16
C GLU A 23 -81.54 -6.33 -12.92
N THR A 24 -81.65 -5.27 -12.11
CA THR A 24 -82.97 -4.77 -11.63
C THR A 24 -82.89 -3.37 -11.00
N GLU A 25 -83.94 -2.59 -11.25
CA GLU A 25 -84.17 -1.25 -10.71
C GLU A 25 -84.86 -1.30 -9.33
N THR A 26 -84.51 -0.43 -8.36
CA THR A 26 -85.47 0.31 -7.49
C THR A 26 -84.84 1.14 -6.34
N ALA A 27 -85.27 2.40 -6.26
CA ALA A 27 -85.52 3.23 -5.05
C ALA A 27 -84.37 3.63 -4.07
N PRO A 28 -84.48 4.80 -3.39
CA PRO A 28 -83.32 5.46 -2.77
C PRO A 28 -83.15 5.20 -1.26
N ARG A 29 -81.90 5.02 -0.81
CA ARG A 29 -81.52 5.01 0.62
C ARG A 29 -80.47 6.09 0.92
N LYS A 30 -80.69 6.84 2.00
CA LYS A 30 -79.96 8.08 2.35
C LYS A 30 -78.44 7.83 2.48
N ARG A 31 -77.63 8.65 1.79
CA ARG A 31 -76.17 8.61 1.90
C ARG A 31 -75.71 9.20 3.25
N PRO A 32 -74.93 8.48 4.08
CA PRO A 32 -74.08 9.17 5.05
C PRO A 32 -73.00 9.96 4.28
N ALA A 33 -72.60 11.11 4.82
CA ALA A 33 -71.58 11.95 4.20
C ALA A 33 -70.25 11.19 4.14
N ARG A 34 -69.89 10.66 2.96
CA ARG A 34 -68.54 10.14 2.71
C ARG A 34 -67.58 11.34 2.80
N PHE A 35 -66.70 11.30 3.79
CA PHE A 35 -65.55 12.20 3.86
C PHE A 35 -64.74 11.98 2.57
N VAL A 36 -64.82 12.92 1.62
CA VAL A 36 -64.05 12.84 0.37
C VAL A 36 -62.62 13.22 0.72
N LEU A 37 -61.86 12.24 1.19
CA LEU A 37 -60.42 12.40 1.41
C LEU A 37 -59.79 12.82 0.08
N ASN A 38 -59.20 14.01 0.06
CA ASN A 38 -58.91 14.74 -1.16
C ASN A 38 -57.73 14.07 -1.90
N LYS A 39 -58.02 13.15 -2.82
CA LYS A 39 -57.03 12.28 -3.49
C LYS A 39 -55.88 13.05 -4.15
N THR A 40 -56.15 14.28 -4.59
CA THR A 40 -55.15 15.21 -5.13
C THR A 40 -54.05 15.54 -4.11
N CYS A 41 -54.41 15.76 -2.85
CA CYS A 41 -53.48 16.05 -1.77
C CYS A 41 -52.58 14.85 -1.45
N THR A 42 -53.15 13.63 -1.40
CA THR A 42 -52.35 12.41 -1.18
C THR A 42 -51.38 12.13 -2.33
N CYS A 43 -51.77 12.40 -3.58
CA CYS A 43 -50.84 12.25 -4.72
C CYS A 43 -49.69 13.26 -4.68
N LEU A 44 -49.97 14.53 -4.33
CA LEU A 44 -48.93 15.57 -4.19
C LEU A 44 -47.94 15.22 -3.07
N LEU A 45 -48.42 14.73 -1.92
CA LEU A 45 -47.55 14.31 -0.81
C LEU A 45 -46.66 13.12 -1.20
N LEU A 46 -47.18 12.14 -1.95
CA LEU A 46 -46.37 11.01 -2.44
C LEU A 46 -45.30 11.46 -3.45
N ILE A 47 -45.61 12.38 -4.36
CA ILE A 47 -44.64 12.94 -5.31
C ILE A 47 -43.52 13.67 -4.57
N LEU A 48 -43.86 14.53 -3.58
CA LEU A 48 -42.88 15.24 -2.77
C LEU A 48 -42.02 14.29 -1.93
N PHE A 49 -42.60 13.21 -1.39
CA PHE A 49 -41.85 12.20 -0.65
C PHE A 49 -40.83 11.46 -1.54
N VAL A 50 -41.24 11.02 -2.74
CA VAL A 50 -40.32 10.35 -3.68
C VAL A 50 -39.21 11.29 -4.13
N LEU A 51 -39.51 12.56 -4.43
CA LEU A 51 -38.50 13.57 -4.77
C LEU A 51 -37.54 13.85 -3.60
N GLY A 52 -38.03 13.89 -2.36
CA GLY A 52 -37.19 14.00 -1.17
C GLY A 52 -36.25 12.80 -1.01
N MET A 53 -36.76 11.59 -1.21
CA MET A 53 -35.98 10.36 -1.10
C MET A 53 -34.93 10.22 -2.22
N THR A 54 -35.22 10.64 -3.46
CA THR A 54 -34.21 10.62 -4.54
C THR A 54 -33.11 11.65 -4.31
N VAL A 55 -33.43 12.86 -3.84
CA VAL A 55 -32.42 13.87 -3.46
C VAL A 55 -31.56 13.39 -2.28
N LEU A 56 -32.17 12.79 -1.26
CA LEU A 56 -31.44 12.22 -0.11
C LEU A 56 -30.53 11.05 -0.54
N TYR A 57 -31.03 10.16 -1.39
CA TYR A 57 -30.23 9.05 -1.93
C TYR A 57 -29.05 9.57 -2.77
N SER A 58 -29.30 10.52 -3.68
CA SER A 58 -28.26 11.09 -4.55
C SER A 58 -27.20 11.84 -3.76
N THR A 59 -27.58 12.60 -2.72
CA THR A 59 -26.61 13.31 -1.86
C THR A 59 -25.81 12.35 -0.99
N LEU A 60 -26.44 11.33 -0.40
CA LEU A 60 -25.74 10.28 0.36
C LEU A 60 -24.78 9.48 -0.53
N HIS A 61 -25.22 9.06 -1.72
CA HIS A 61 -24.41 8.31 -2.67
C HIS A 61 -23.24 9.14 -3.21
N ALA A 62 -23.45 10.44 -3.46
CA ALA A 62 -22.37 11.36 -3.82
C ALA A 62 -21.37 11.56 -2.67
N ALA A 63 -21.82 11.70 -1.43
CA ALA A 63 -20.95 11.80 -0.26
C ALA A 63 -20.12 10.53 -0.04
N VAL A 64 -20.74 9.35 -0.16
CA VAL A 64 -20.04 8.05 -0.09
C VAL A 64 -19.03 7.92 -1.23
N LEU A 65 -19.42 8.21 -2.47
CA LEU A 65 -18.48 8.22 -3.62
C LEU A 65 -17.33 9.21 -3.42
N GLN A 66 -17.58 10.40 -2.84
CA GLN A 66 -16.55 11.39 -2.55
C GLN A 66 -15.60 10.91 -1.45
N CYS A 67 -16.11 10.27 -0.40
CA CYS A 67 -15.28 9.62 0.63
C CYS A 67 -14.42 8.48 0.02
N TYR A 68 -14.99 7.63 -0.83
CA TYR A 68 -14.25 6.60 -1.55
C TYR A 68 -13.20 7.21 -2.50
N ALA A 69 -13.55 8.23 -3.29
CA ALA A 69 -12.60 8.91 -4.17
C ALA A 69 -11.46 9.59 -3.39
N SER A 70 -11.76 10.13 -2.20
CA SER A 70 -10.76 10.75 -1.32
C SER A 70 -9.85 9.72 -0.65
N SER A 71 -10.36 8.51 -0.34
CA SER A 71 -9.54 7.39 0.13
C SER A 71 -8.80 6.64 -1.00
N ILE A 72 -9.25 6.81 -2.26
CA ILE A 72 -8.61 6.33 -3.50
C ILE A 72 -7.74 7.44 -4.13
N GLY A 73 -7.46 8.53 -3.40
CA GLY A 73 -6.26 9.30 -3.64
C GLY A 73 -5.07 8.36 -3.47
N ARG A 74 -4.51 7.84 -4.59
CA ARG A 74 -3.35 6.95 -4.56
C ARG A 74 -2.31 7.61 -3.65
N PRO A 75 -1.85 6.94 -2.58
CA PRO A 75 -0.70 7.44 -1.85
C PRO A 75 0.41 7.63 -2.88
N ARG A 76 0.86 8.88 -3.08
CA ARG A 76 2.19 9.08 -3.61
C ARG A 76 3.10 8.57 -2.49
N ILE A 77 3.47 7.31 -2.59
CA ILE A 77 4.51 6.73 -1.75
C ILE A 77 5.73 7.59 -2.03
N ASP A 78 6.14 8.35 -1.03
CA ASP A 78 7.33 9.17 -1.15
C ASP A 78 8.53 8.24 -1.08
N LEU A 79 9.18 8.06 -2.23
CA LEU A 79 10.38 7.24 -2.37
C LEU A 79 11.66 8.09 -2.23
N SER A 80 11.53 9.35 -1.79
CA SER A 80 12.67 10.08 -1.23
C SER A 80 12.91 9.59 0.20
N GLY A 81 14.03 8.90 0.41
CA GLY A 81 14.31 8.24 1.68
C GLY A 81 14.40 9.22 2.85
N TYR A 82 13.89 8.81 4.02
CA TYR A 82 13.66 9.72 5.15
C TYR A 82 14.65 9.54 6.29
N LEU A 83 15.44 10.58 6.57
CA LEU A 83 16.35 10.64 7.72
C LEU A 83 15.64 11.20 8.97
N CYS A 84 15.84 10.54 10.11
CA CYS A 84 15.27 10.94 11.40
C CYS A 84 16.07 12.05 12.10
N ALA A 85 17.40 12.03 11.94
CA ALA A 85 18.30 13.10 12.36
C ALA A 85 19.32 13.40 11.26
N PRO A 86 19.85 14.63 11.16
CA PRO A 86 20.87 14.97 10.18
C PRO A 86 22.18 14.22 10.43
N ASN A 87 22.97 14.03 9.38
CA ASN A 87 24.29 13.41 9.48
C ASN A 87 25.20 14.26 10.38
N GLY A 88 26.00 13.61 11.21
CA GLY A 88 26.77 14.29 12.26
C GLY A 88 25.93 14.81 13.44
N ALA A 89 24.66 14.42 13.59
CA ALA A 89 23.95 14.61 14.86
C ALA A 89 24.62 13.81 15.99
N SER A 90 24.66 14.38 17.20
CA SER A 90 25.15 13.64 18.37
C SER A 90 24.17 12.53 18.77
N VAL A 91 24.69 11.51 19.46
CA VAL A 91 23.91 10.35 19.91
C VAL A 91 22.74 10.78 20.79
N GLU A 92 22.95 11.77 21.66
CA GLU A 92 21.93 12.31 22.56
C GLU A 92 20.79 12.97 21.77
N VAL A 93 21.13 13.82 20.80
CA VAL A 93 20.15 14.55 19.96
C VAL A 93 19.34 13.58 19.11
N ALA A 94 19.97 12.57 18.52
CA ALA A 94 19.29 11.55 17.73
C ALA A 94 18.39 10.65 18.60
N THR A 95 18.90 10.19 19.75
CA THR A 95 18.15 9.33 20.68
C THR A 95 16.91 10.04 21.25
N GLN A 96 17.04 11.32 21.60
CA GLN A 96 15.93 12.17 22.07
C GLN A 96 14.82 12.37 21.01
N ARG A 97 15.18 12.30 19.72
CA ARG A 97 14.22 12.34 18.60
C ARG A 97 13.55 10.99 18.32
N GLY A 98 13.90 9.93 19.06
CA GLY A 98 13.42 8.57 18.79
C GLY A 98 14.11 7.91 17.60
N CYS A 99 15.30 8.39 17.22
CA CYS A 99 16.12 7.78 16.19
C CYS A 99 17.09 6.76 16.79
N ASP A 100 17.44 5.75 15.98
CA ASP A 100 18.55 4.82 16.24
C ASP A 100 19.53 4.85 15.04
N TRP A 101 20.76 4.40 15.28
CA TRP A 101 21.82 4.35 14.28
C TRP A 101 21.73 3.07 13.45
N ASP A 102 21.71 3.20 12.13
CA ASP A 102 21.85 2.06 11.23
C ASP A 102 23.31 1.95 10.73
N PRO A 103 24.03 0.87 11.07
CA PRO A 103 25.44 0.71 10.73
C PRO A 103 25.68 0.26 9.28
N ILE A 104 24.64 -0.07 8.51
CA ILE A 104 24.74 -0.31 7.07
C ILE A 104 24.91 1.02 6.34
N SER A 105 24.05 1.98 6.65
CA SER A 105 23.96 3.30 6.00
C SER A 105 24.87 4.37 6.57
N PHE A 106 25.24 4.29 7.86
CA PHE A 106 25.81 5.39 8.64
C PHE A 106 24.85 6.57 8.84
N HIS A 107 23.56 6.29 8.98
CA HIS A 107 22.51 7.29 9.15
C HIS A 107 21.63 7.03 10.38
N TRP A 108 20.95 8.08 10.82
CA TRP A 108 19.96 8.04 11.89
C TRP A 108 18.55 7.87 11.32
N TYR A 109 17.89 6.76 11.63
CA TYR A 109 16.52 6.45 11.18
C TYR A 109 15.56 6.28 12.37
N PRO A 110 14.23 6.30 12.16
CA PRO A 110 13.27 6.07 13.23
C PRO A 110 13.50 4.70 13.89
N ARG A 111 13.57 4.68 15.23
CA ARG A 111 13.89 3.48 16.03
C ARG A 111 13.09 2.25 15.64
N GLU A 112 11.79 2.42 15.38
CA GLU A 112 10.89 1.33 14.97
C GLU A 112 11.31 0.60 13.69
N ARG A 113 12.00 1.29 12.77
CA ARG A 113 12.48 0.72 11.49
C ARG A 113 13.84 0.05 11.65
N VAL A 114 14.72 0.68 12.43
CA VAL A 114 16.05 0.13 12.74
C VAL A 114 15.90 -1.16 13.55
N GLN A 115 15.06 -1.13 14.59
CA GLN A 115 14.80 -2.25 15.52
C GLN A 115 13.78 -3.28 14.99
N ASP A 116 13.29 -3.14 13.76
CA ASP A 116 12.48 -4.19 13.14
C ASP A 116 13.29 -5.51 13.07
N PRO A 117 12.74 -6.67 13.46
CA PRO A 117 13.51 -7.92 13.55
C PRO A 117 14.17 -8.34 12.24
N ASP A 118 13.52 -8.13 11.10
CA ASP A 118 14.07 -8.49 9.78
C ASP A 118 15.17 -7.49 9.36
N ASN A 119 15.06 -6.22 9.81
CA ASN A 119 16.11 -5.22 9.61
C ASN A 119 17.34 -5.48 10.50
N GLN A 120 17.13 -5.89 11.75
CA GLN A 120 18.20 -6.31 12.65
C GLN A 120 18.97 -7.52 12.10
N GLU A 121 18.29 -8.46 11.43
CA GLU A 121 18.94 -9.59 10.76
C GLU A 121 19.81 -9.13 9.57
N LEU A 122 19.37 -8.13 8.78
CA LEU A 122 20.21 -7.52 7.74
C LEU A 122 21.43 -6.80 8.34
N ILE A 123 21.25 -6.06 9.44
CA ILE A 123 22.34 -5.39 10.17
C ILE A 123 23.35 -6.41 10.68
N ARG A 124 22.89 -7.49 11.31
CA ARG A 124 23.73 -8.59 11.81
C ARG A 124 24.55 -9.20 10.68
N GLY A 125 23.90 -9.56 9.56
CA GLY A 125 24.57 -10.13 8.39
C GLY A 125 25.56 -9.17 7.72
N PHE A 126 25.35 -7.85 7.78
CA PHE A 126 26.33 -6.86 7.34
C PHE A 126 27.53 -6.80 8.27
N LEU A 127 27.32 -6.76 9.59
CA LEU A 127 28.41 -6.71 10.58
C LEU A 127 29.26 -7.99 10.57
N GLU A 128 28.65 -9.16 10.41
CA GLU A 128 29.33 -10.46 10.33
C GLU A 128 30.15 -10.67 9.05
N ALA A 129 29.87 -9.92 7.99
CA ALA A 129 30.73 -9.89 6.81
C ALA A 129 32.02 -9.05 7.02
N GLY A 130 32.14 -8.35 8.15
CA GLY A 130 33.32 -7.62 8.60
C GLY A 130 34.47 -8.52 9.09
N PRO A 131 35.53 -7.96 9.71
CA PRO A 131 35.63 -6.60 10.25
C PRO A 131 35.62 -5.49 9.18
N TRP A 132 35.17 -4.30 9.60
CA TRP A 132 35.07 -3.10 8.79
C TRP A 132 36.01 -2.02 9.32
N HIS A 133 37.07 -1.75 8.57
CA HIS A 133 38.06 -0.72 8.88
C HIS A 133 37.79 0.52 8.02
N ARG A 134 37.66 1.68 8.68
CA ARG A 134 37.21 2.94 8.06
C ARG A 134 38.14 4.06 8.46
N PHE A 135 38.34 5.03 7.59
CA PHE A 135 39.39 6.04 7.73
C PHE A 135 38.87 7.45 7.47
N TYR A 136 39.52 8.46 8.07
CA TYR A 136 39.23 9.87 7.80
C TYR A 136 39.92 10.38 6.51
N ASP A 137 40.93 9.65 6.03
CA ASP A 137 41.78 9.97 4.88
C ASP A 137 41.79 8.86 3.81
N ALA A 138 42.15 9.22 2.58
CA ALA A 138 42.15 8.31 1.43
C ALA A 138 43.31 7.30 1.49
N GLU A 139 44.38 7.68 2.18
CA GLU A 139 45.61 6.94 2.37
C GLU A 139 45.47 5.81 3.41
N GLY A 140 44.38 5.80 4.19
CA GLY A 140 44.08 4.78 5.18
C GLY A 140 44.93 4.85 6.46
N THR A 141 45.32 6.06 6.87
CA THR A 141 46.30 6.29 7.95
C THR A 141 45.66 6.65 9.29
N VAL A 142 44.47 7.27 9.30
CA VAL A 142 43.74 7.66 10.51
C VAL A 142 42.44 6.87 10.60
N GLU A 143 42.50 5.73 11.30
CA GLU A 143 41.34 4.87 11.51
C GLU A 143 40.27 5.56 12.38
N VAL A 144 39.01 5.32 12.02
CA VAL A 144 37.82 5.84 12.68
C VAL A 144 37.45 4.89 13.81
N ASP A 145 37.23 5.43 15.00
CA ASP A 145 36.69 4.68 16.14
C ASP A 145 35.39 3.95 15.73
N PRO A 146 35.32 2.60 15.81
CA PRO A 146 34.13 1.82 15.47
C PRO A 146 32.87 2.23 16.23
N ASP A 147 32.99 2.91 17.37
CA ASP A 147 31.86 3.44 18.16
C ASP A 147 31.47 4.88 17.82
N ASN A 148 32.15 5.54 16.87
CA ASN A 148 31.75 6.86 16.40
C ASN A 148 30.42 6.80 15.61
N ARG A 149 29.49 7.71 15.94
CA ARG A 149 28.15 7.85 15.34
C ARG A 149 27.89 9.27 14.80
N VAL A 150 28.91 10.13 14.83
CA VAL A 150 28.84 11.57 14.49
C VAL A 150 29.54 11.82 13.14
N LEU A 151 29.55 10.80 12.28
CA LEU A 151 30.34 10.74 11.06
C LEU A 151 29.62 11.45 9.90
N THR A 152 30.37 12.22 9.12
CA THR A 152 29.86 12.98 7.97
C THR A 152 30.46 12.53 6.63
N THR A 153 31.72 12.08 6.66
CA THR A 153 32.46 11.53 5.52
C THR A 153 33.40 10.42 6.02
N LEU A 154 33.54 9.35 5.25
CA LEU A 154 34.35 8.16 5.57
C LEU A 154 35.02 7.62 4.32
N TRP A 155 36.27 7.18 4.44
CA TRP A 155 36.94 6.34 3.47
C TRP A 155 36.82 4.88 3.90
N LEU A 156 36.45 4.02 2.96
CA LEU A 156 36.16 2.61 3.20
C LEU A 156 36.71 1.76 2.06
N SER A 157 36.94 0.47 2.33
CA SER A 157 37.47 -0.45 1.33
C SER A 157 36.47 -0.73 0.20
N LYS A 158 36.94 -1.01 -1.03
CA LYS A 158 36.08 -1.50 -2.13
C LYS A 158 35.24 -2.73 -1.69
N ARG A 159 35.78 -3.60 -0.83
CA ARG A 159 35.09 -4.77 -0.26
C ARG A 159 33.89 -4.35 0.59
N GLU A 160 34.07 -3.41 1.52
CA GLU A 160 32.97 -2.88 2.33
C GLU A 160 31.93 -2.19 1.44
N HIS A 161 32.34 -1.42 0.43
CA HIS A 161 31.41 -0.76 -0.49
C HIS A 161 30.52 -1.76 -1.25
N VAL A 162 31.09 -2.86 -1.79
CA VAL A 162 30.30 -3.92 -2.44
C VAL A 162 29.27 -4.52 -1.49
N VAL A 163 29.70 -4.85 -0.26
CA VAL A 163 28.82 -5.49 0.73
C VAL A 163 27.74 -4.51 1.22
N HIS A 164 28.09 -3.24 1.45
CA HIS A 164 27.16 -2.14 1.71
C HIS A 164 26.11 -2.04 0.59
N CYS A 165 26.52 -1.92 -0.68
CA CYS A 165 25.58 -1.82 -1.81
C CYS A 165 24.60 -3.01 -1.86
N MET A 166 25.08 -4.23 -1.60
CA MET A 166 24.21 -5.41 -1.52
C MET A 166 23.20 -5.32 -0.38
N TYR A 167 23.62 -4.96 0.84
CA TYR A 167 22.73 -4.88 2.00
C TYR A 167 21.77 -3.68 1.91
N THR A 168 22.22 -2.52 1.42
CA THR A 168 21.38 -1.34 1.13
C THR A 168 20.23 -1.67 0.18
N LEU A 169 20.47 -2.44 -0.88
CA LEU A 169 19.41 -2.89 -1.80
C LEU A 169 18.40 -3.82 -1.12
N ARG A 170 18.87 -4.77 -0.30
CA ARG A 170 18.01 -5.66 0.50
C ARG A 170 17.16 -4.88 1.51
N GLN A 171 17.79 -3.95 2.24
CA GLN A 171 17.13 -3.12 3.25
C GLN A 171 16.07 -2.23 2.60
N THR A 172 16.38 -1.61 1.47
CA THR A 172 15.42 -0.81 0.70
C THR A 172 14.20 -1.63 0.27
N HIS A 173 14.41 -2.86 -0.24
CA HIS A 173 13.30 -3.75 -0.57
C HIS A 173 12.46 -4.14 0.65
N LEU A 174 13.11 -4.51 1.76
CA LEU A 174 12.45 -4.88 3.02
C LEU A 174 11.57 -3.76 3.57
N TRP A 175 12.10 -2.53 3.61
CA TRP A 175 11.40 -1.37 4.16
C TRP A 175 10.16 -1.04 3.32
N LEU A 176 10.30 -1.03 1.99
CA LEU A 176 9.16 -0.85 1.09
C LEU A 176 8.11 -1.98 1.23
N ALA A 177 8.54 -3.23 1.39
CA ALA A 177 7.64 -4.37 1.59
C ALA A 177 6.86 -4.29 2.92
N LYS A 178 7.44 -3.66 3.95
CA LYS A 178 6.77 -3.37 5.24
C LYS A 178 5.94 -2.08 5.23
N GLY A 179 5.97 -1.30 4.15
CA GLY A 179 5.27 -0.01 4.04
C GLY A 179 5.98 1.14 4.77
N PHE A 180 7.28 1.01 5.04
CA PHE A 180 8.13 2.10 5.51
C PHE A 180 8.66 2.92 4.33
N ASP A 181 8.93 4.22 4.53
CA ASP A 181 9.70 5.01 3.55
C ASP A 181 11.08 4.34 3.36
N PRO A 182 11.66 4.33 2.15
CA PRO A 182 12.94 3.67 1.93
C PRO A 182 14.07 4.35 2.73
N PRO A 183 15.16 3.63 3.09
CA PRO A 183 16.30 4.23 3.79
C PRO A 183 17.05 5.24 2.91
N PHE A 184 17.03 5.06 1.59
CA PHE A 184 17.68 5.94 0.63
C PHE A 184 16.75 6.35 -0.52
N ASN A 185 17.15 7.40 -1.24
CA ASN A 185 16.46 7.86 -2.45
C ASN A 185 16.86 7.03 -3.68
N TYR A 186 16.13 7.22 -4.78
CA TYR A 186 16.35 6.47 -6.02
C TYR A 186 17.74 6.70 -6.66
N SER A 187 18.37 7.87 -6.49
CA SER A 187 19.74 8.08 -7.01
C SER A 187 20.78 7.23 -6.27
N HIS A 188 20.56 6.91 -4.99
CA HIS A 188 21.38 5.94 -4.27
C HIS A 188 21.21 4.52 -4.82
N THR A 189 19.99 4.12 -5.21
CA THR A 189 19.74 2.84 -5.90
C THR A 189 20.49 2.74 -7.22
N ILE A 190 20.52 3.82 -8.01
CA ILE A 190 21.32 3.90 -9.24
C ILE A 190 22.80 3.73 -8.91
N HIS A 191 23.33 4.47 -7.93
CA HIS A 191 24.72 4.36 -7.48
C HIS A 191 25.10 2.92 -7.08
N CYS A 192 24.31 2.27 -6.22
CA CYS A 192 24.58 0.90 -5.79
C CYS A 192 24.57 -0.10 -6.95
N THR A 193 23.57 -0.03 -7.83
CA THR A 193 23.45 -0.98 -8.95
C THR A 193 24.53 -0.76 -10.01
N SER A 194 24.87 0.49 -10.34
CA SER A 194 26.02 0.81 -11.20
C SER A 194 27.34 0.39 -10.57
N TYR A 195 27.59 0.68 -9.29
CA TYR A 195 28.84 0.34 -8.61
C TYR A 195 29.07 -1.18 -8.57
N LEU A 196 28.05 -1.97 -8.22
CA LEU A 196 28.12 -3.43 -8.22
C LEU A 196 28.43 -3.97 -9.63
N THR A 197 27.74 -3.46 -10.65
CA THR A 197 27.96 -3.87 -12.05
C THR A 197 29.36 -3.50 -12.52
N ASN A 198 29.82 -2.28 -12.23
CA ASN A 198 31.14 -1.78 -12.63
C ASN A 198 32.25 -2.61 -11.98
N ILE A 199 32.16 -2.96 -10.70
CA ILE A 199 33.20 -3.78 -10.04
C ILE A 199 33.31 -5.18 -10.66
N ILE A 200 32.19 -5.77 -11.10
CA ILE A 200 32.19 -7.07 -11.77
C ILE A 200 32.81 -6.93 -13.17
N LEU A 201 32.48 -5.86 -13.91
CA LEU A 201 33.04 -5.60 -15.25
C LEU A 201 34.51 -5.15 -15.24
N GLU A 202 34.98 -4.48 -14.17
CA GLU A 202 36.39 -4.14 -13.94
C GLU A 202 37.25 -5.37 -13.62
N SER A 203 36.66 -6.46 -13.16
CA SER A 203 37.36 -7.69 -12.76
C SER A 203 36.47 -8.93 -12.94
N PRO A 204 36.18 -9.31 -14.20
CA PRO A 204 35.20 -10.36 -14.52
C PRO A 204 35.68 -11.75 -14.05
N VAL A 205 34.72 -12.58 -13.65
CA VAL A 205 34.98 -13.98 -13.30
C VAL A 205 35.33 -14.81 -14.56
N PRO A 206 36.10 -15.92 -14.44
CA PRO A 206 36.58 -16.72 -15.58
C PRO A 206 35.53 -17.47 -16.43
N ASP A 207 34.26 -17.07 -16.38
CA ASP A 207 33.19 -17.52 -17.29
C ASP A 207 32.03 -16.52 -17.40
N MET A 208 32.26 -15.21 -17.22
CA MET A 208 31.20 -14.19 -17.16
C MET A 208 30.25 -14.16 -18.38
N ASP A 209 30.75 -14.43 -19.59
CA ASP A 209 29.94 -14.46 -20.83
C ASP A 209 29.27 -15.83 -21.11
N LYS A 210 29.42 -16.80 -20.21
CA LYS A 210 28.84 -18.13 -20.37
C LYS A 210 27.32 -18.08 -20.21
N LEU A 211 26.61 -18.67 -21.17
CA LEU A 211 25.15 -18.71 -21.16
C LEU A 211 24.62 -19.40 -19.89
N THR A 212 23.68 -18.74 -19.21
CA THR A 212 22.96 -19.24 -18.05
C THR A 212 21.45 -19.24 -18.30
N VAL A 213 20.72 -20.11 -17.60
CA VAL A 213 19.25 -20.18 -17.70
C VAL A 213 18.65 -19.10 -16.81
N HIS A 214 18.24 -17.98 -17.40
CA HIS A 214 17.57 -16.89 -16.69
C HIS A 214 16.11 -17.21 -16.33
N ALA A 215 15.45 -18.04 -17.14
CA ALA A 215 14.06 -18.46 -16.93
C ALA A 215 13.98 -19.98 -16.78
N VAL A 216 13.83 -20.44 -15.53
CA VAL A 216 13.28 -21.78 -15.26
C VAL A 216 11.83 -21.77 -15.78
N PRO A 217 11.31 -22.83 -16.43
CA PRO A 217 9.88 -22.91 -16.70
C PRO A 217 9.11 -22.66 -15.40
N TYR A 218 8.06 -21.82 -15.49
CA TYR A 218 7.24 -21.45 -14.34
C TYR A 218 6.85 -22.70 -13.53
N PRO A 219 6.80 -22.59 -12.18
CA PRO A 219 6.28 -23.69 -11.37
C PRO A 219 4.90 -24.11 -11.91
N PRO A 220 4.57 -25.42 -11.90
CA PRO A 220 3.34 -25.93 -12.50
C PRO A 220 2.08 -25.29 -11.90
N ASP A 221 2.19 -24.80 -10.68
CA ASP A 221 1.17 -24.04 -9.96
C ASP A 221 1.57 -22.56 -9.81
N TRP A 222 0.58 -21.67 -9.90
CA TRP A 222 0.76 -20.24 -9.67
C TRP A 222 1.23 -19.96 -8.23
N GLN A 223 2.45 -19.46 -8.07
CA GLN A 223 2.88 -18.93 -6.78
C GLN A 223 2.21 -17.57 -6.54
N ILE A 224 1.25 -17.54 -5.61
CA ILE A 224 0.69 -16.30 -5.07
C ILE A 224 1.73 -15.69 -4.15
N VAL A 225 2.62 -14.87 -4.72
CA VAL A 225 3.62 -14.10 -3.97
C VAL A 225 2.91 -12.94 -3.27
N SER A 226 2.38 -13.19 -2.07
CA SER A 226 1.91 -12.11 -1.20
C SER A 226 3.10 -11.29 -0.73
N ALA A 227 3.13 -9.99 -1.02
CA ALA A 227 4.23 -9.11 -0.63
C ALA A 227 4.43 -9.07 0.90
N TYR A 228 3.34 -9.16 1.67
CA TYR A 228 3.29 -9.49 3.10
C TYR A 228 1.84 -9.88 3.45
N PRO A 229 1.57 -10.92 4.26
CA PRO A 229 0.21 -11.36 4.58
C PRO A 229 -0.62 -10.40 5.45
N TYR A 230 -0.07 -9.23 5.84
CA TYR A 230 -0.70 -8.30 6.79
C TYR A 230 -1.07 -6.93 6.24
N MET A 231 -0.83 -6.63 4.96
CA MET A 231 -1.36 -5.41 4.31
C MET A 231 -2.84 -5.57 3.90
N VAL A 232 -3.70 -5.91 4.85
CA VAL A 232 -5.09 -5.45 4.83
C VAL A 232 -5.08 -4.08 5.50
N PRO A 233 -5.36 -2.98 4.80
CA PRO A 233 -5.51 -1.70 5.46
C PRO A 233 -6.64 -1.83 6.47
N LYS A 234 -6.35 -1.73 7.77
CA LYS A 234 -7.42 -1.48 8.75
C LYS A 234 -8.11 -0.20 8.28
N PRO A 235 -9.42 -0.23 7.99
CA PRO A 235 -10.12 1.00 7.65
C PRO A 235 -9.96 1.93 8.85
N ARG A 236 -9.22 3.03 8.65
CA ARG A 236 -9.23 4.12 9.62
C ARG A 236 -10.65 4.64 9.60
N LEU A 237 -11.42 4.29 10.62
CA LEU A 237 -12.66 4.98 11.01
C LEU A 237 -12.28 6.38 11.53
N GLY A 238 -11.66 7.17 10.65
CA GLY A 238 -11.61 8.61 10.79
C GLY A 238 -13.03 9.10 10.57
N LEU A 239 -13.65 9.54 11.66
CA LEU A 239 -14.87 10.33 11.58
C LEU A 239 -14.58 11.51 10.65
N CYS A 240 -15.30 11.61 9.55
CA CYS A 240 -15.30 12.82 8.73
C CYS A 240 -15.85 13.95 9.58
N ASN A 241 -15.04 14.98 9.82
CA ASN A 241 -15.48 16.29 10.32
C ASN A 241 -16.03 17.12 9.17
#